data_AF-A0A7L3ACA1-F1
#
_entry.id   AF-A0A7L3ACA1-F1
#
_cell.length_a   1.000
_cell.length_b   1.000
_cell.length_c   1.000
_cell.angle_alpha   90.00
_cell.angle_beta   90.00
_cell.angle_gamma   90.00
#
_symmetry.space_group_name_H-M   'P 1'
#
loop_
_entity.id
_entity.type
_entity.pdbx_description
1 polymer ?
#
loop_
_entity_poly.entity_id
_entity_poly.type
_entity_poly.pdbx_seq_one_letter_code
_entity_poly.pdbx_strand_id
1 'polypeptide(L)'
;FSGVLAADVLRALLELQERLAAVTAWVPEEGREVTLRDVCYAPLNPAAPRLEDCCVNSVTQYFQNNGTRLAMTATQDDGKVTGTVDWRDHLIYCVNSPLSFKDITALELSCMAEYGGP
;
A
#
# COMPACT_ATOMS: atom_id res chain seq x y z
N PHE A 1 -6.92 -2.33 18.80
CA PHE A 1 -5.81 -1.72 18.02
C PHE A 1 -5.19 -0.59 18.80
N SER A 2 -3.88 -0.39 18.69
CA SER A 2 -3.18 0.79 19.23
C SER A 2 -3.63 2.06 18.47
N GLY A 3 -3.58 3.22 19.12
CA GLY A 3 -3.93 4.51 18.52
C GLY A 3 -3.08 4.88 17.30
N VAL A 4 -1.86 4.35 17.19
CA VAL A 4 -0.99 4.53 16.01
C VAL A 4 -1.58 3.90 14.74
N LEU A 5 -2.48 2.92 14.89
CA LEU A 5 -3.20 2.28 13.79
C LEU A 5 -4.62 2.84 13.65
N ALA A 6 -4.92 4.05 14.14
CA ALA A 6 -6.21 4.67 13.88
C ALA A 6 -6.35 4.98 12.37
N ALA A 7 -7.56 4.86 11.83
CA ALA A 7 -7.80 4.94 10.39
C ALA A 7 -7.45 6.33 9.81
N ASP A 8 -7.63 7.39 10.58
CA ASP A 8 -7.23 8.76 10.26
C ASP A 8 -5.70 8.91 10.21
N VAL A 9 -4.98 8.27 11.15
CA VAL A 9 -3.51 8.23 11.14
C VAL A 9 -2.99 7.49 9.91
N LEU A 10 -3.57 6.34 9.55
CA LEU A 10 -3.19 5.60 8.34
C LEU A 10 -3.46 6.41 7.06
N ARG A 11 -4.56 7.18 7.03
CA ARG A 11 -4.89 8.05 5.90
C ARG A 11 -3.91 9.22 5.77
N ALA A 12 -3.57 9.86 6.89
CA ALA A 12 -2.57 10.92 6.92
C ALA A 12 -1.16 10.42 6.54
N LEU A 13 -0.82 9.19 6.95
CA LEU A 13 0.42 8.52 6.54
C LEU A 13 0.45 8.27 5.03
N LEU A 14 -0.65 7.78 4.45
CA LEU A 14 -0.76 7.56 3.01
C LEU A 14 -0.60 8.87 2.24
N GLU A 15 -1.31 9.94 2.63
CA GLU A 15 -1.20 11.26 2.00
C GLU A 15 0.23 11.82 2.08
N LEU A 16 0.90 11.65 3.22
CA LEU A 16 2.30 12.05 3.36
C LEU A 16 3.21 11.26 2.42
N GLN A 17 3.01 9.95 2.32
CA GLN A 17 3.80 9.09 1.45
C GLN A 17 3.62 9.44 -0.02
N GLU A 18 2.38 9.67 -0.48
CA GLU A 18 2.08 10.11 -1.84
C GLU A 18 2.78 11.44 -2.17
N ARG A 19 2.76 12.39 -1.23
CA ARG A 19 3.46 13.68 -1.38
C ARG A 19 4.97 13.50 -1.47
N LEU A 20 5.56 12.61 -0.68
CA LEU A 20 7.00 12.30 -0.73
C LEU A 20 7.38 11.61 -2.05
N ALA A 21 6.55 10.67 -2.53
CA ALA A 21 6.76 9.97 -3.78
C ALA A 21 6.67 10.90 -5.01
N ALA A 22 5.87 11.97 -4.91
CA ALA A 22 5.71 12.98 -5.95
C ALA A 22 6.76 14.09 -5.94
N VAL A 23 7.74 14.08 -5.02
CA VAL A 23 8.80 15.10 -4.96
C VAL A 23 9.63 15.08 -6.24
N THR A 24 9.89 16.26 -6.78
CA THR A 24 10.82 16.48 -7.89
C THR A 24 11.97 17.38 -7.44
N ALA A 25 13.12 17.21 -8.09
CA ALA A 25 14.30 18.03 -7.86
C ALA A 25 14.93 18.43 -9.20
N TRP A 26 15.19 19.72 -9.38
CA TRP A 26 15.95 20.19 -10.54
C TRP A 26 17.43 19.82 -10.41
N VAL A 27 17.99 19.11 -11.38
CA VAL A 27 19.41 18.73 -11.41
C VAL A 27 20.11 19.46 -12.57
N PRO A 28 20.88 20.53 -12.30
CA PRO A 28 21.52 21.35 -13.33
C PRO A 28 22.40 20.55 -14.30
N GLU A 29 23.12 19.54 -13.81
CA GLU A 29 24.02 18.70 -14.60
C GLU A 29 23.27 17.84 -15.63
N GLU A 30 22.03 17.45 -15.33
CA GLU A 30 21.16 16.71 -16.25
C GLU A 30 20.22 17.63 -17.05
N GLY A 31 20.11 18.90 -16.68
CA GLY A 31 19.24 19.87 -17.34
C GLY A 31 17.75 19.52 -17.28
N ARG A 32 17.31 18.77 -16.26
CA ARG A 32 15.91 18.31 -16.10
C ARG A 32 15.50 18.19 -14.63
N GLU A 33 14.19 18.06 -14.40
CA GLU A 33 13.67 17.55 -13.13
C GLU A 33 13.90 16.04 -13.03
N VAL A 34 14.39 15.63 -11.86
CA VAL A 34 14.55 14.25 -11.42
C VAL A 34 13.43 13.93 -10.43
N THR A 35 12.86 12.75 -10.58
CA THR A 35 11.75 12.21 -9.78
C THR A 35 12.20 10.96 -9.03
N LEU A 36 11.38 10.45 -8.09
CA LEU A 36 11.70 9.23 -7.36
C LEU A 36 12.03 8.04 -8.27
N ARG A 37 11.25 7.83 -9.36
CA ARG A 37 11.48 6.71 -10.30
C ARG A 37 12.83 6.76 -11.01
N ASP A 38 13.45 7.93 -11.10
CA ASP A 38 14.73 8.08 -11.82
C ASP A 38 15.91 7.57 -10.98
N VAL A 39 15.72 7.41 -9.66
CA VAL A 39 16.79 7.06 -8.70
C VAL A 39 16.45 5.90 -7.78
N CYS A 40 15.18 5.46 -7.76
CA CYS A 40 14.73 4.43 -6.83
C CYS A 40 15.25 3.05 -7.19
N TYR A 41 15.33 2.18 -6.17
CA TYR A 41 15.48 0.75 -6.38
C TYR A 41 14.13 0.12 -6.75
N ALA A 42 14.08 -0.56 -7.90
CA ALA A 42 12.89 -1.26 -8.40
C ALA A 42 13.23 -2.75 -8.67
N PRO A 43 12.77 -3.69 -7.82
CA PRO A 43 13.22 -5.08 -7.90
C PRO A 43 12.67 -5.84 -9.12
N LEU A 44 11.46 -5.53 -9.58
CA LEU A 44 10.79 -6.26 -10.67
C LEU A 44 10.95 -5.61 -12.05
N ASN A 45 11.07 -4.28 -12.10
CA ASN A 45 11.19 -3.53 -13.35
C ASN A 45 12.38 -2.52 -13.29
N PRO A 46 13.63 -3.01 -13.24
CA PRO A 46 14.79 -2.15 -12.97
C PRO A 46 15.21 -1.26 -14.15
N ALA A 47 14.84 -1.60 -15.40
CA ALA A 47 15.32 -0.89 -16.58
C ALA A 47 14.50 0.37 -16.91
N ALA A 48 13.21 0.36 -16.59
CA ALA A 48 12.29 1.47 -16.86
C ALA A 48 11.18 1.49 -15.80
N PRO A 49 11.52 1.76 -14.53
CA PRO A 49 10.56 1.71 -13.44
C PRO A 49 9.50 2.81 -13.58
N ARG A 50 8.26 2.44 -13.29
CA ARG A 50 7.21 3.39 -12.94
C ARG A 50 7.31 3.72 -11.45
N LEU A 51 6.52 4.70 -11.00
CA LEU A 51 6.56 5.11 -9.59
C LEU A 51 6.14 3.97 -8.66
N GLU A 52 5.13 3.19 -9.06
CA GLU A 52 4.63 2.00 -8.36
C GLU A 52 5.65 0.84 -8.35
N ASP A 53 6.67 0.86 -9.21
CA ASP A 53 7.71 -0.18 -9.21
C ASP A 53 8.82 0.14 -8.18
N CYS A 54 8.84 1.34 -7.60
CA CYS A 54 9.80 1.75 -6.59
C CYS A 54 9.54 1.04 -5.25
N CYS A 55 10.61 0.52 -4.64
CA CYS A 55 10.55 -0.15 -3.35
C CYS A 55 10.30 0.85 -2.21
N VAL A 56 9.03 0.98 -1.79
CA VAL A 56 8.61 1.77 -0.63
C VAL A 56 7.90 0.85 0.36
N ASN A 57 8.49 0.66 1.54
CA ASN A 57 7.93 -0.20 2.59
C ASN A 57 7.15 0.61 3.63
N SER A 58 5.87 0.27 3.80
CA SER A 58 4.96 0.91 4.75
C SER A 58 3.77 0.00 5.02
N VAL A 59 3.07 0.20 6.14
CA VAL A 59 1.81 -0.51 6.43
C VAL A 59 0.73 -0.24 5.37
N THR A 60 0.80 0.90 4.68
CA THR A 60 -0.11 1.26 3.59
C THR A 60 0.08 0.38 2.35
N GLN A 61 1.18 -0.36 2.23
CA GLN A 61 1.41 -1.29 1.12
C GLN A 61 0.49 -2.52 1.15
N TYR A 62 -0.02 -2.92 2.31
CA TYR A 62 -1.09 -3.95 2.35
C TYR A 62 -2.34 -3.50 1.61
N PHE A 63 -2.54 -2.19 1.47
CA PHE A 63 -3.62 -1.60 0.68
C PHE A 63 -3.12 -1.08 -0.67
N GLN A 64 -1.90 -1.46 -1.08
CA GLN A 64 -1.22 -1.03 -2.30
C GLN A 64 -1.25 0.49 -2.47
N ASN A 65 -1.01 1.20 -1.36
CA ASN A 65 -1.07 2.67 -1.28
C ASN A 65 -2.36 3.27 -1.88
N ASN A 66 -3.48 2.56 -1.75
CA ASN A 66 -4.74 2.97 -2.33
C ASN A 66 -5.75 3.34 -1.23
N GLY A 67 -6.09 4.63 -1.13
CA GLY A 67 -7.02 5.15 -0.13
C GLY A 67 -8.43 4.55 -0.24
N THR A 68 -8.86 4.16 -1.45
CA THR A 68 -10.13 3.47 -1.65
C THR A 68 -10.09 2.08 -1.02
N ARG A 69 -9.01 1.31 -1.24
CA ARG A 69 -8.84 -0.02 -0.60
C ARG A 69 -8.80 0.06 0.92
N LEU A 70 -8.12 1.07 1.48
CA LEU A 70 -8.10 1.33 2.92
C LEU A 70 -9.50 1.67 3.48
N ALA A 71 -10.36 2.30 2.68
CA ALA A 71 -11.72 2.67 3.09
C ALA A 71 -12.78 1.60 2.77
N MET A 72 -12.40 0.48 2.14
CA MET A 72 -13.35 -0.58 1.77
C MET A 72 -13.93 -1.26 3.01
N THR A 73 -15.21 -1.61 2.90
CA THR A 73 -15.94 -2.44 3.85
C THR A 73 -16.80 -3.43 3.07
N ALA A 74 -16.99 -4.64 3.60
CA ALA A 74 -17.90 -5.62 3.02
C ALA A 74 -18.69 -6.35 4.10
N THR A 75 -19.86 -6.88 3.72
CA THR A 75 -20.59 -7.82 4.58
C THR A 75 -20.07 -9.22 4.35
N GLN A 76 -19.75 -9.93 5.42
CA GLN A 76 -19.29 -11.31 5.38
C GLN A 76 -20.12 -12.18 6.32
N ASP A 77 -20.47 -13.38 5.85
CA ASP A 77 -21.07 -14.44 6.66
C ASP A 77 -20.11 -15.62 6.68
N ASP A 78 -19.64 -15.99 7.88
CA ASP A 78 -18.72 -17.12 8.08
C ASP A 78 -19.44 -18.43 8.45
N GLY A 79 -20.77 -18.46 8.30
CA GLY A 79 -21.65 -19.56 8.69
C GLY A 79 -22.01 -19.59 10.17
N LYS A 80 -21.47 -18.68 10.99
CA LYS A 80 -21.81 -18.51 12.41
C LYS A 80 -22.36 -17.12 12.69
N VAL A 81 -21.73 -16.09 12.11
CA VAL A 81 -22.08 -14.69 12.32
C VAL A 81 -21.96 -13.94 11.00
N THR A 82 -22.98 -13.16 10.68
CA THR A 82 -22.90 -12.13 9.63
C THR A 82 -22.39 -10.83 10.25
N GLY A 83 -21.30 -10.28 9.71
CA GLY A 83 -20.66 -9.05 10.19
C GLY A 83 -20.11 -8.18 9.07
N THR A 84 -19.63 -7.00 9.44
CA THR A 84 -18.89 -6.12 8.53
C THR A 84 -17.40 -6.37 8.70
N VAL A 85 -16.72 -6.64 7.60
CA VAL A 85 -15.25 -6.69 7.53
C VAL A 85 -14.72 -5.38 6.97
N ASP A 86 -13.60 -4.92 7.52
CA ASP A 86 -12.95 -3.66 7.13
C ASP A 86 -11.42 -3.80 7.07
N TRP A 87 -10.71 -2.67 6.96
CA TRP A 87 -9.25 -2.61 6.90
C TRP A 87 -8.54 -3.33 8.06
N ARG A 88 -9.18 -3.47 9.23
CA ARG A 88 -8.60 -4.15 10.39
C ARG A 88 -8.45 -5.63 10.14
N ASP A 89 -9.48 -6.24 9.55
CA ASP A 89 -9.49 -7.67 9.24
C ASP A 89 -8.46 -7.98 8.17
N HIS A 90 -8.43 -7.16 7.11
CA HIS A 90 -7.42 -7.26 6.06
C HIS A 90 -6.00 -7.10 6.61
N LEU A 91 -5.75 -6.06 7.43
CA LEU A 91 -4.45 -5.82 8.03
C LEU A 91 -4.02 -7.03 8.87
N ILE A 92 -4.86 -7.49 9.80
CA ILE A 92 -4.57 -8.66 10.65
C ILE A 92 -4.23 -9.88 9.79
N TYR A 93 -4.99 -10.12 8.73
CA TYR A 93 -4.72 -11.24 7.83
C TYR A 93 -3.32 -11.11 7.20
N CYS A 94 -3.00 -9.94 6.63
CA CYS A 94 -1.72 -9.76 5.95
C CYS A 94 -0.50 -9.77 6.86
N VAL A 95 -0.59 -9.27 8.10
CA VAL A 95 0.54 -9.37 9.04
C VAL A 95 0.81 -10.84 9.42
N ASN A 96 -0.22 -11.70 9.41
CA ASN A 96 -0.09 -13.13 9.70
C ASN A 96 0.21 -13.99 8.46
N SER A 97 -0.09 -13.50 7.26
CA SER A 97 0.07 -14.22 5.99
C SER A 97 0.50 -13.27 4.86
N PRO A 98 1.71 -12.68 4.95
CA PRO A 98 2.14 -11.59 4.05
C PRO A 98 2.32 -12.03 2.60
N LEU A 99 2.57 -13.31 2.35
CA LEU A 99 2.73 -13.89 1.01
C LEU A 99 1.38 -14.18 0.31
N SER A 100 0.25 -13.76 0.88
CA SER A 100 -1.06 -14.07 0.33
C SER A 100 -1.43 -13.13 -0.81
N PHE A 101 -1.79 -13.71 -1.97
CA PHE A 101 -2.28 -12.95 -3.12
C PHE A 101 -3.71 -12.43 -2.97
N LYS A 102 -4.45 -12.96 -2.00
CA LYS A 102 -5.85 -12.64 -1.75
C LYS A 102 -6.22 -13.02 -0.32
N ASP A 103 -6.75 -12.08 0.42
CA ASP A 103 -7.26 -12.33 1.76
C ASP A 103 -8.50 -13.22 1.76
N ILE A 104 -8.80 -13.79 2.92
CA ILE A 104 -9.95 -14.68 3.09
C ILE A 104 -11.23 -13.91 3.41
N THR A 105 -11.17 -12.57 3.41
CA THR A 105 -12.33 -11.74 3.70
C THR A 105 -13.13 -11.47 2.43
N ALA A 106 -14.35 -10.95 2.59
CA ALA A 106 -15.16 -10.48 1.47
C ALA A 106 -14.56 -9.24 0.75
N LEU A 107 -13.46 -8.66 1.26
CA LEU A 107 -12.73 -7.58 0.59
C LEU A 107 -11.87 -8.09 -0.58
N GLU A 108 -11.42 -9.35 -0.52
CA GLU A 108 -10.68 -10.03 -1.58
C GLU A 108 -9.38 -9.30 -2.01
N LEU A 109 -8.67 -8.69 -1.06
CA LEU A 109 -7.50 -7.85 -1.31
C LEU A 109 -6.18 -8.63 -1.22
N SER A 110 -5.19 -8.25 -2.03
CA SER A 110 -3.83 -8.81 -1.96
C SER A 110 -3.07 -8.29 -0.75
N CYS A 111 -2.18 -9.09 -0.18
CA CYS A 111 -1.22 -8.64 0.85
C CYS A 111 0.11 -8.16 0.27
N MET A 112 0.32 -8.30 -1.04
CA MET A 112 1.52 -7.86 -1.71
C MET A 112 1.52 -6.33 -1.88
N ALA A 113 2.68 -5.70 -1.72
CA ALA A 113 2.90 -4.30 -2.09
C ALA A 113 2.65 -4.07 -3.59
N GLU A 114 2.40 -2.82 -3.99
CA GLU A 114 2.18 -2.47 -5.40
C GLU A 114 3.39 -2.78 -6.31
N TYR A 115 4.60 -2.72 -5.76
CA TYR A 115 5.84 -3.10 -6.46
C TYR A 115 6.06 -4.63 -6.54
N GLY A 116 5.13 -5.44 -6.00
CA GLY A 116 5.12 -6.89 -6.08
C GLY A 116 5.96 -7.63 -5.03
N GLY A 117 6.41 -6.96 -3.97
CA GLY A 117 7.03 -7.60 -2.80
C GLY A 117 6.01 -7.92 -1.67
N PRO A 118 6.30 -8.91 -0.81
CA PRO A 118 5.50 -9.20 0.38
C PRO A 118 5.91 -8.37 1.61
#